data_AF-A0A916FS35-F1
#
_entry.id   AF-A0A916FS35-F1
#
_cell.length_a   1.000
_cell.length_b   1.000
_cell.length_c   1.000
_cell.angle_alpha   90.00
_cell.angle_beta   90.00
_cell.angle_gamma   90.00
#
_symmetry.space_group_name_H-M   'P 1'
#
loop_
_entity.id
_entity.type
_entity.pdbx_description
1 polymer ?
#
loop_
_entity_poly.entity_id
_entity_poly.type
_entity_poly.pdbx_seq_one_letter_code
_entity_poly.pdbx_strand_id
1 'polypeptide(L)'
;MEREAPDKHFYAEMRDLNLEFLTLLGHCRHRPPGAPLFGLDAAVLEPLGRLGAAQLEAMAATPCLLAGFRSTPARGLARVAEPPPGDEPGCGGDARVFAAGLLTYVWQMARRDPLRAALCAGPPLEGPAAGLCFRDIPGYASRAMLHIEARFCRHTRFWPDLVRAARDGQPQRMDLVRLTAIQLAVAESGSPRRLAGIAPQARTAAMR
;
A
#
# COMPACT_ATOMS: atom_id res chain seq x y z
N MET A 1 -12.01 -27.99 -17.91
CA MET A 1 -11.97 -26.81 -17.02
C MET A 1 -10.87 -25.90 -17.55
N GLU A 2 -11.22 -25.07 -18.53
CA GLU A 2 -10.27 -24.13 -19.12
C GLU A 2 -9.86 -23.14 -18.03
N ARG A 3 -8.55 -23.08 -17.73
CA ARG A 3 -8.00 -22.01 -16.91
C ARG A 3 -8.10 -20.75 -17.75
N GLU A 4 -9.12 -19.95 -17.48
CA GLU A 4 -9.24 -18.58 -17.97
C GLU A 4 -7.89 -17.90 -17.75
N ALA A 5 -7.28 -17.40 -18.82
CA ALA A 5 -5.97 -16.76 -18.75
C ALA A 5 -6.00 -15.66 -17.67
N PRO A 6 -4.90 -15.44 -16.92
CA PRO A 6 -4.85 -14.36 -15.94
C PRO A 6 -5.38 -13.06 -16.57
N ASP A 7 -6.45 -12.51 -15.98
CA ASP A 7 -7.19 -11.36 -16.50
C ASP A 7 -6.19 -10.24 -16.82
N LYS A 8 -5.92 -10.01 -18.12
CA LYS A 8 -4.92 -9.04 -18.58
C LYS A 8 -5.26 -7.63 -18.11
N HIS A 9 -6.56 -7.35 -17.92
CA HIS A 9 -7.03 -6.07 -17.43
C HIS A 9 -6.66 -5.85 -15.96
N PHE A 10 -6.78 -6.90 -15.14
CA PHE A 10 -6.42 -6.87 -13.72
C PHE A 10 -4.96 -6.46 -13.48
N TYR A 11 -4.03 -7.06 -14.23
CA TYR A 11 -2.61 -6.73 -14.09
C TYR A 11 -2.27 -5.35 -14.64
N ALA A 12 -3.01 -4.88 -15.65
CA ALA A 12 -2.85 -3.53 -16.19
C ALA A 12 -3.26 -2.46 -15.17
N GLU A 13 -4.44 -2.59 -14.55
CA GLU A 13 -4.90 -1.64 -13.52
C GLU A 13 -3.96 -1.60 -12.31
N MET A 14 -3.47 -2.75 -11.85
CA MET A 14 -2.49 -2.83 -10.76
C MET A 14 -1.19 -2.11 -11.10
N ARG A 15 -0.70 -2.32 -12.33
CA ARG A 15 0.51 -1.64 -12.82
C ARG A 15 0.29 -0.13 -12.87
N ASP A 16 -0.86 0.31 -13.37
CA ASP A 16 -1.17 1.74 -13.48
C ASP A 16 -1.25 2.39 -12.09
N LEU A 17 -1.84 1.72 -11.09
CA LEU A 17 -1.80 2.16 -9.68
C LEU A 17 -0.38 2.18 -9.11
N ASN A 18 0.44 1.19 -9.42
CA ASN A 18 1.83 1.18 -8.99
C ASN A 18 2.61 2.36 -9.58
N LEU A 19 2.38 2.68 -10.85
CA LEU A 19 3.01 3.81 -11.52
C LEU A 19 2.54 5.15 -10.94
N GLU A 20 1.25 5.28 -10.64
CA GLU A 20 0.67 6.45 -9.97
C GLU A 20 1.32 6.66 -8.60
N PHE A 21 1.51 5.59 -7.81
CA PHE A 21 2.20 5.66 -6.53
C PHE A 21 3.67 6.09 -6.66
N LEU A 22 4.40 5.54 -7.63
CA LEU A 22 5.80 5.92 -7.89
C LEU A 22 5.90 7.39 -8.33
N THR A 23 4.93 7.88 -9.09
CA THR A 23 4.83 9.29 -9.48
C THR A 23 4.54 10.18 -8.27
N LEU A 24 3.62 9.74 -7.40
CA LEU A 24 3.29 10.42 -6.15
C LEU A 24 4.52 10.56 -5.23
N LEU A 25 5.34 9.52 -5.11
CA LEU A 25 6.62 9.57 -4.38
C LEU A 25 7.56 10.65 -4.96
N GLY A 26 7.60 10.78 -6.28
CA GLY A 26 8.36 11.81 -6.98
C GLY A 26 7.86 13.23 -6.70
N HIS A 27 6.54 13.46 -6.69
CA HIS A 27 5.95 14.77 -6.40
C HIS A 27 6.11 15.18 -4.93
N CYS A 28 5.96 14.23 -4.01
CA CYS A 28 6.05 14.45 -2.57
C CYS A 28 7.49 14.64 -2.06
N ARG A 29 8.53 14.49 -2.90
CA ARG A 29 9.95 14.46 -2.49
C ARG A 29 10.47 15.77 -1.87
N HIS A 30 9.79 16.88 -2.12
CA HIS A 30 10.20 18.22 -1.66
C HIS A 30 9.79 18.51 -0.21
N ARG A 31 9.26 17.51 0.52
CA ARG A 31 9.02 17.62 1.97
C ARG A 31 10.32 17.90 2.75
N PRO A 32 10.22 18.44 3.97
CA PRO A 32 11.38 18.71 4.80
C PRO A 32 12.27 17.47 4.94
N PRO A 33 13.59 17.60 4.77
CA PRO A 33 14.52 16.48 4.86
C PRO A 33 14.44 15.81 6.25
N GLY A 34 14.43 14.48 6.28
CA GLY A 34 14.50 13.67 7.50
C GLY A 34 13.22 12.95 7.92
N ALA A 35 12.05 13.33 7.39
CA ALA A 35 10.81 12.59 7.65
C ALA A 35 10.62 11.46 6.61
N PRO A 36 10.33 10.21 7.02
CA PRO A 36 10.04 9.14 6.08
C PRO A 36 8.76 9.47 5.28
N LEU A 37 8.81 9.26 3.97
CA LEU A 37 7.68 9.48 3.07
C LEU A 37 7.01 8.13 2.79
N PHE A 38 5.75 7.98 3.21
CA PHE A 38 5.01 6.72 3.11
C PHE A 38 5.78 5.51 3.68
N GLY A 39 6.58 5.73 4.74
CA GLY A 39 7.40 4.68 5.36
C GLY A 39 8.77 4.43 4.71
N LEU A 40 9.11 5.15 3.63
CA LEU A 40 10.41 5.08 2.98
C LEU A 40 11.36 6.18 3.48
N ASP A 41 12.61 5.83 3.71
CA ASP A 41 13.66 6.76 4.10
C ASP A 41 14.31 7.45 2.88
N ALA A 42 15.16 8.45 3.16
CA ALA A 42 15.88 9.18 2.12
C ALA A 42 16.80 8.27 1.27
N ALA A 43 17.34 7.19 1.83
CA ALA A 43 18.24 6.29 1.11
C ALA A 43 17.54 5.51 0.00
N VAL A 44 16.22 5.28 0.12
CA VAL A 44 15.38 4.74 -0.96
C VAL A 44 14.86 5.84 -1.88
N LEU A 45 14.43 6.97 -1.31
CA LEU A 45 13.76 8.04 -2.06
C LEU A 45 14.72 8.78 -3.01
N GLU A 46 15.96 9.03 -2.60
CA GLU A 46 16.93 9.76 -3.43
C GLU A 46 17.27 9.01 -4.73
N PRO A 47 17.61 7.71 -4.71
CA PRO A 47 17.86 6.97 -5.95
C PRO A 47 16.59 6.75 -6.78
N LEU A 48 15.44 6.56 -6.13
CA LEU A 48 14.14 6.44 -6.81
C LEU A 48 13.82 7.69 -7.62
N GLY A 49 14.07 8.88 -7.07
CA GLY A 49 13.86 10.16 -7.74
C GLY A 49 14.76 10.42 -8.96
N ARG A 50 15.75 9.56 -9.21
CA ARG A 50 16.66 9.61 -10.38
C ARG A 50 16.30 8.60 -11.47
N LEU A 51 15.29 7.76 -11.24
CA LEU A 51 14.86 6.77 -12.23
C LEU A 51 14.09 7.44 -13.37
N GLY A 52 14.33 6.97 -14.59
CA GLY A 52 13.58 7.37 -15.78
C GLY A 52 12.27 6.60 -15.93
N ALA A 53 11.41 7.04 -16.85
CA ALA A 53 10.07 6.47 -17.08
C ALA A 53 10.10 4.95 -17.30
N ALA A 54 10.99 4.43 -18.15
CA ALA A 54 11.09 3.00 -18.42
C ALA A 54 11.47 2.16 -17.18
N GLN A 55 12.24 2.74 -16.26
CA GLN A 55 12.64 2.07 -15.01
C GLN A 55 11.48 2.06 -14.01
N LEU A 56 10.72 3.15 -13.94
CA LEU A 56 9.49 3.22 -13.15
C LEU A 56 8.43 2.24 -13.67
N GLU A 57 8.27 2.13 -14.99
CA GLU A 57 7.39 1.13 -15.64
C GLU A 57 7.80 -0.31 -15.27
N ALA A 58 9.10 -0.60 -15.27
CA ALA A 58 9.61 -1.91 -14.89
C ALA A 58 9.29 -2.27 -13.43
N MET A 59 9.39 -1.28 -12.52
CA MET A 59 8.97 -1.41 -11.12
C MET A 59 7.46 -1.56 -11.00
N ALA A 60 6.69 -0.78 -11.76
CA ALA A 60 5.23 -0.79 -11.72
C ALA A 60 4.65 -2.16 -12.11
N ALA A 61 5.35 -2.89 -12.98
CA ALA A 61 5.03 -4.27 -13.36
C ALA A 61 5.30 -5.32 -12.26
N THR A 62 5.57 -4.92 -11.01
CA THR A 62 5.62 -5.84 -9.86
C THR A 62 4.26 -6.54 -9.68
N PRO A 63 4.20 -7.87 -9.43
CA PRO A 63 2.96 -8.65 -9.41
C PRO A 63 2.07 -8.42 -8.17
N CYS A 64 2.23 -7.30 -7.49
CA CYS A 64 1.44 -6.85 -6.36
C CYS A 64 1.47 -5.31 -6.28
N LEU A 65 0.51 -4.74 -5.56
CA LEU A 65 0.52 -3.31 -5.25
C LEU A 65 1.77 -2.95 -4.44
N LEU A 66 2.42 -1.86 -4.82
CA LEU A 66 3.57 -1.26 -4.12
C LEU A 66 3.12 -0.31 -3.01
N ALA A 67 1.83 0.03 -2.96
CA ALA A 67 1.23 0.84 -1.92
C ALA A 67 0.10 0.08 -1.22
N GLY A 68 -0.16 0.46 0.02
CA GLY A 68 -1.26 -0.04 0.82
C GLY A 68 -1.62 0.96 1.90
N PHE A 69 -2.46 0.53 2.84
CA PHE A 69 -2.78 1.32 4.02
C PHE A 69 -2.18 0.66 5.26
N ARG A 70 -1.39 1.42 6.04
CA ARG A 70 -0.74 0.91 7.27
C ARG A 70 -1.73 0.42 8.32
N SER A 71 -2.92 1.02 8.33
CA SER A 71 -4.00 0.76 9.27
C SER A 71 -5.31 1.22 8.67
N THR A 72 -6.42 0.60 9.05
CA THR A 72 -7.75 1.03 8.66
C THR A 72 -8.09 2.36 9.33
N PRO A 73 -8.40 3.44 8.58
CA PRO A 73 -8.90 4.67 9.17
C PRO A 73 -10.18 4.42 9.98
N ALA A 74 -10.33 5.05 11.14
CA ALA A 74 -11.55 4.92 11.94
C ALA A 74 -12.78 5.41 11.15
N ARG A 75 -13.88 4.62 11.15
CA ARG A 75 -15.19 5.11 10.69
C ARG A 75 -15.71 6.12 11.69
N GLY A 76 -15.80 7.35 11.24
CA GLY A 76 -16.55 8.40 11.91
C GLY A 76 -16.95 9.41 10.86
N LEU A 77 -18.23 9.79 10.84
CA LEU A 77 -18.70 10.94 10.08
C LEU A 77 -17.99 12.18 10.63
N ALA A 78 -16.83 12.54 10.06
CA ALA A 78 -16.53 13.96 10.02
C ALA A 78 -17.57 14.54 9.07
N ARG A 79 -18.61 15.14 9.65
CA ARG A 79 -19.14 16.36 9.04
C ARG A 79 -17.93 17.19 8.67
N VAL A 80 -17.89 17.59 7.41
CA VAL A 80 -16.95 18.51 6.76
C VAL A 80 -16.53 19.59 7.76
N ALA A 81 -15.49 19.32 8.56
CA ALA A 81 -14.76 20.35 9.24
C ALA A 81 -13.72 20.75 8.22
N GLU A 82 -13.78 22.02 7.82
CA GLU A 82 -12.82 22.63 6.90
C GLU A 82 -11.39 22.17 7.23
N PRO A 83 -10.53 21.97 6.21
CA PRO A 83 -9.14 21.67 6.46
C PRO A 83 -8.58 22.75 7.41
N PRO A 84 -7.83 22.36 8.46
CA PRO A 84 -7.22 23.34 9.34
C PRO A 84 -6.41 24.34 8.49
N PRO A 85 -6.55 25.66 8.71
CA PRO A 85 -5.84 26.65 7.93
C PRO A 85 -4.34 26.43 8.14
N GLY A 86 -3.66 26.02 7.07
CA GLY A 86 -2.31 25.47 7.12
C GLY A 86 -2.06 24.29 6.18
N ASP A 87 -2.96 24.00 5.23
CA ASP A 87 -2.67 23.14 4.07
C ASP A 87 -1.49 23.76 3.30
N GLU A 88 -0.29 23.37 3.71
CA GLU A 88 0.93 23.60 2.96
C GLU A 88 0.71 23.08 1.53
N PRO A 89 1.21 23.78 0.50
CA PRO A 89 1.17 23.31 -0.87
C PRO A 89 2.08 22.07 -1.00
N GLY A 90 1.57 20.91 -0.60
CA GLY A 90 2.37 19.71 -0.49
C GLY A 90 1.54 18.47 -0.70
N CYS A 91 1.57 17.92 -1.92
CA CYS A 91 1.18 16.56 -2.31
C CYS A 91 -0.20 15.99 -1.86
N GLY A 92 -0.98 16.70 -1.05
CA GLY A 92 -2.20 16.21 -0.41
C GLY A 92 -3.34 16.00 -1.40
N GLY A 93 -3.43 16.86 -2.42
CA GLY A 93 -4.37 16.71 -3.53
C GLY A 93 -4.17 15.38 -4.27
N ASP A 94 -2.95 15.16 -4.78
CA ASP A 94 -2.56 13.94 -5.51
C ASP A 94 -2.69 12.70 -4.62
N ALA A 95 -2.22 12.78 -3.35
CA ALA A 95 -2.32 11.66 -2.42
C ALA A 95 -3.77 11.27 -2.11
N ARG A 96 -4.69 12.23 -2.08
CA ARG A 96 -6.13 11.98 -1.88
C ARG A 96 -6.75 11.30 -3.09
N VAL A 97 -6.40 11.73 -4.31
CA VAL A 97 -6.86 11.09 -5.56
C VAL A 97 -6.36 9.65 -5.61
N PHE A 98 -5.07 9.46 -5.36
CA PHE A 98 -4.47 8.13 -5.28
C PHE A 98 -5.14 7.26 -4.21
N ALA A 99 -5.40 7.80 -3.01
CA ALA A 99 -6.11 7.06 -1.95
C ALA A 99 -7.49 6.59 -2.39
N ALA A 100 -8.26 7.43 -3.10
CA ALA A 100 -9.57 7.08 -3.64
C ALA A 100 -9.46 5.98 -4.71
N GLY A 101 -8.49 6.09 -5.63
CA GLY A 101 -8.21 5.08 -6.65
C GLY A 101 -7.85 3.73 -6.03
N LEU A 102 -6.89 3.73 -5.10
CA LEU A 102 -6.46 2.53 -4.39
C LEU A 102 -7.60 1.89 -3.59
N LEU A 103 -8.40 2.68 -2.85
CA LEU A 103 -9.57 2.16 -2.13
C LEU A 103 -10.60 1.52 -3.07
N THR A 104 -10.87 2.18 -4.21
CA THR A 104 -11.82 1.69 -5.20
C THR A 104 -11.36 0.36 -5.76
N TYR A 105 -10.10 0.28 -6.17
CA TYR A 105 -9.50 -0.94 -6.71
C TYR A 105 -9.54 -2.09 -5.70
N VAL A 106 -9.07 -1.86 -4.46
CA VAL A 106 -9.09 -2.89 -3.41
C VAL A 106 -10.52 -3.34 -3.08
N TRP A 107 -11.47 -2.40 -3.03
CA TRP A 107 -12.88 -2.70 -2.79
C TRP A 107 -13.49 -3.56 -3.91
N GLN A 108 -13.24 -3.22 -5.18
CA GLN A 108 -13.71 -4.01 -6.33
C GLN A 108 -13.08 -5.41 -6.32
N MET A 109 -11.77 -5.47 -6.09
CA MET A 109 -11.01 -6.72 -6.09
C MET A 109 -11.44 -7.68 -5.00
N ALA A 110 -11.60 -7.19 -3.76
CA ALA A 110 -12.05 -8.00 -2.65
C ALA A 110 -13.43 -8.63 -2.88
N ARG A 111 -14.30 -8.01 -3.69
CA ARG A 111 -15.62 -8.55 -4.04
C ARG A 111 -15.57 -9.54 -5.20
N ARG A 112 -14.64 -9.39 -6.13
CA ARG A 112 -14.51 -10.26 -7.31
C ARG A 112 -13.73 -11.54 -7.01
N ASP A 113 -12.60 -11.42 -6.32
CA ASP A 113 -11.71 -12.54 -5.98
C ASP A 113 -10.94 -12.20 -4.69
N PRO A 114 -11.47 -12.58 -3.50
CA PRO A 114 -10.88 -12.23 -2.21
C PRO A 114 -9.46 -12.78 -2.02
N LEU A 115 -9.17 -13.95 -2.57
CA LEU A 115 -7.85 -14.58 -2.46
C LEU A 115 -6.82 -13.79 -3.27
N ARG A 116 -7.18 -13.42 -4.51
CA ARG A 116 -6.33 -12.58 -5.35
C ARG A 116 -6.16 -11.19 -4.77
N ALA A 117 -7.20 -10.61 -4.20
CA ALA A 117 -7.11 -9.33 -3.49
C ALA A 117 -6.12 -9.42 -2.32
N ALA A 118 -6.19 -10.48 -1.51
CA ALA A 118 -5.26 -10.69 -0.40
C ALA A 118 -3.79 -10.78 -0.87
N LEU A 119 -3.54 -11.55 -1.94
CA LEU A 119 -2.20 -11.71 -2.50
C LEU A 119 -1.68 -10.41 -3.15
N CYS A 120 -2.48 -9.76 -4.00
CA CYS A 120 -2.01 -8.63 -4.79
C CYS A 120 -2.08 -7.30 -4.04
N ALA A 121 -3.09 -7.08 -3.20
CA ALA A 121 -3.29 -5.83 -2.46
C ALA A 121 -2.88 -5.91 -0.98
N GLY A 122 -2.65 -7.12 -0.47
CA GLY A 122 -2.43 -7.37 0.96
C GLY A 122 -3.74 -7.73 1.67
N PRO A 123 -3.66 -8.09 2.96
CA PRO A 123 -4.82 -8.54 3.72
C PRO A 123 -5.93 -7.48 3.71
N PRO A 124 -7.21 -7.91 3.72
CA PRO A 124 -8.33 -6.98 3.72
C PRO A 124 -8.21 -6.03 4.91
N LEU A 125 -8.60 -4.78 4.70
CA LEU A 125 -8.63 -3.77 5.76
C LEU A 125 -9.58 -4.25 6.86
N GLU A 126 -9.02 -4.68 7.99
CA GLU A 126 -9.79 -5.14 9.13
C GLU A 126 -10.60 -4.00 9.73
N GLY A 127 -11.77 -4.35 10.30
CA GLY A 127 -12.64 -3.40 10.97
C GLY A 127 -13.53 -2.63 10.00
N PRO A 128 -13.78 -1.33 10.22
CA PRO A 128 -14.84 -0.61 9.52
C PRO A 128 -14.73 -0.59 7.99
N ALA A 129 -13.55 -0.74 7.39
CA ALA A 129 -13.42 -0.78 5.94
C ALA A 129 -13.96 -2.06 5.28
N ALA A 130 -14.12 -3.17 6.03
CA ALA A 130 -14.66 -4.42 5.49
C ALA A 130 -16.12 -4.31 5.00
N GLY A 131 -16.85 -3.27 5.44
CA GLY A 131 -18.22 -3.00 5.00
C GLY A 131 -18.36 -1.71 4.16
N LEU A 132 -17.28 -1.19 3.58
CA LEU A 132 -17.30 0.11 2.88
C LEU A 132 -18.29 0.04 1.70
N CYS A 133 -19.21 1.00 1.60
CA CYS A 133 -20.00 1.16 0.38
C CYS A 133 -19.25 2.06 -0.60
N PHE A 134 -19.43 1.82 -1.91
CA PHE A 134 -18.79 2.63 -2.96
C PHE A 134 -19.02 4.14 -2.76
N ARG A 135 -20.25 4.53 -2.36
CA ARG A 135 -20.61 5.93 -2.06
C ARG A 135 -19.79 6.58 -0.95
N ASP A 136 -19.20 5.80 -0.05
CA ASP A 136 -18.44 6.31 1.09
C ASP A 136 -16.96 6.54 0.75
N ILE A 137 -16.48 6.04 -0.39
CA ILE A 137 -15.07 6.10 -0.80
C ILE A 137 -14.55 7.55 -0.86
N PRO A 138 -15.23 8.52 -1.51
CA PRO A 138 -14.69 9.89 -1.60
C PRO A 138 -14.50 10.56 -0.24
N GLY A 139 -15.47 10.36 0.67
CA GLY A 139 -15.38 10.87 2.04
C GLY A 139 -14.30 10.19 2.86
N TYR A 140 -14.08 8.89 2.65
CA TYR A 140 -13.07 8.10 3.34
C TYR A 140 -11.64 8.37 2.83
N ALA A 141 -11.48 8.66 1.53
CA ALA A 141 -10.20 8.89 0.87
C ALA A 141 -9.39 10.03 1.51
N SER A 142 -10.06 11.11 1.92
CA SER A 142 -9.42 12.26 2.57
C SER A 142 -8.73 11.89 3.89
N ARG A 143 -9.21 10.86 4.60
CA ARG A 143 -8.52 10.32 5.78
C ARG A 143 -7.54 9.23 5.40
N ALA A 144 -7.94 8.35 4.48
CA ALA A 144 -7.12 7.23 4.03
C ALA A 144 -5.77 7.68 3.45
N MET A 145 -5.70 8.87 2.85
CA MET A 145 -4.44 9.43 2.35
C MET A 145 -3.36 9.53 3.44
N LEU A 146 -3.75 9.82 4.69
CA LEU A 146 -2.83 9.90 5.83
C LEU A 146 -2.29 8.54 6.26
N HIS A 147 -2.91 7.46 5.81
CA HIS A 147 -2.57 6.07 6.12
C HIS A 147 -1.91 5.34 4.96
N ILE A 148 -1.72 5.99 3.79
CA ILE A 148 -0.94 5.41 2.70
C ILE A 148 0.46 5.07 3.22
N GLU A 149 0.94 3.89 2.86
CA GLU A 149 2.28 3.41 3.15
C GLU A 149 2.78 2.60 1.95
N ALA A 150 4.08 2.70 1.67
CA ALA A 150 4.75 1.81 0.75
C ALA A 150 4.70 0.38 1.31
N ARG A 151 4.14 -0.56 0.54
CA ARG A 151 4.10 -1.96 0.94
C ARG A 151 5.51 -2.51 1.09
N PHE A 152 5.67 -3.40 2.06
CA PHE A 152 6.97 -3.99 2.41
C PHE A 152 8.05 -2.97 2.84
N CYS A 153 7.69 -1.72 3.19
CA CYS A 153 8.66 -0.73 3.72
C CYS A 153 9.39 -1.22 4.99
N ARG A 154 8.75 -2.09 5.78
CA ARG A 154 9.34 -2.71 6.97
C ARG A 154 10.34 -3.82 6.64
N HIS A 155 10.35 -4.32 5.41
CA HIS A 155 11.35 -5.29 4.95
C HIS A 155 12.57 -4.55 4.41
N THR A 156 13.64 -4.54 5.21
CA THR A 156 14.83 -3.67 5.04
C THR A 156 15.48 -3.73 3.65
N ARG A 157 15.33 -4.82 2.91
CA ARG A 157 15.97 -5.00 1.60
C ARG A 157 15.04 -4.81 0.40
N PHE A 158 13.72 -4.85 0.58
CA PHE A 158 12.80 -4.94 -0.56
C PHE A 158 12.89 -3.71 -1.48
N TRP A 159 12.65 -2.53 -0.91
CA TRP A 159 12.70 -1.27 -1.67
C TRP A 159 14.10 -0.93 -2.21
N PRO A 160 15.19 -1.05 -1.42
CA PRO A 160 16.54 -0.89 -1.94
C PRO A 160 16.86 -1.81 -3.13
N ASP A 161 16.46 -3.09 -3.05
CA ASP A 161 16.72 -4.06 -4.12
C ASP A 161 15.86 -3.80 -5.35
N LEU A 162 14.59 -3.38 -5.17
CA LEU A 162 13.71 -2.97 -6.26
C LEU A 162 14.27 -1.77 -7.03
N VAL A 163 14.68 -0.73 -6.32
CA VAL A 163 15.28 0.47 -6.93
C VAL A 163 16.60 0.12 -7.62
N ARG A 164 17.45 -0.71 -7.00
CA ARG A 164 18.70 -1.16 -7.60
C ARG A 164 18.45 -1.97 -8.88
N ALA A 165 17.52 -2.92 -8.84
CA ALA A 165 17.17 -3.75 -10.00
C ALA A 165 16.63 -2.90 -11.17
N ALA A 166 15.77 -1.92 -10.88
CA ALA A 166 15.24 -1.00 -11.88
C ALA A 166 16.35 -0.13 -12.49
N ARG A 167 17.25 0.40 -11.65
CA ARG A 167 18.35 1.25 -12.10
C ARG A 167 19.31 0.52 -13.02
N ASP A 168 19.69 -0.70 -12.65
CA ASP A 168 20.70 -1.47 -13.37
C ASP A 168 20.18 -2.04 -14.71
N GLY A 169 18.85 -2.07 -14.90
CA GLY A 169 18.20 -2.49 -16.14
C GLY A 169 18.34 -3.99 -16.47
N GLN A 170 18.85 -4.79 -15.53
CA GLN A 170 19.09 -6.23 -15.70
C GLN A 170 17.79 -7.02 -15.45
N PRO A 171 17.20 -7.69 -16.47
CA PRO A 171 15.92 -8.39 -16.32
C PRO A 171 15.90 -9.42 -15.20
N GLN A 172 16.99 -10.18 -15.05
CA GLN A 172 17.10 -11.25 -14.04
C GLN A 172 17.03 -10.69 -12.61
N ARG A 173 17.61 -9.51 -12.37
CA ARG A 173 17.52 -8.86 -11.05
C ARG A 173 16.10 -8.41 -10.75
N MET A 174 15.41 -7.87 -11.76
CA MET A 174 14.01 -7.49 -11.61
C MET A 174 13.13 -8.71 -11.31
N ASP A 175 13.37 -9.83 -11.99
CA ASP A 175 12.63 -11.07 -11.74
C ASP A 175 12.86 -11.62 -10.32
N LEU A 176 14.10 -11.56 -9.80
CA LEU A 176 14.38 -11.93 -8.41
C LEU A 176 13.65 -11.04 -7.40
N VAL A 177 13.57 -9.74 -7.65
CA VAL A 177 12.81 -8.82 -6.80
C VAL A 177 11.31 -9.13 -6.86
N ARG A 178 10.77 -9.42 -8.05
CA ARG A 178 9.36 -9.81 -8.22
C ARG A 178 9.03 -11.11 -7.50
N LEU A 179 9.93 -12.10 -7.54
CA LEU A 179 9.79 -13.33 -6.75
C LEU A 179 9.80 -13.04 -5.25
N THR A 180 10.65 -12.11 -4.80
CA THR A 180 10.68 -11.66 -3.39
C THR A 180 9.35 -10.98 -3.03
N ALA A 181 8.79 -10.14 -3.90
CA ALA A 181 7.50 -9.50 -3.70
C ALA A 181 6.37 -10.53 -3.50
N ILE A 182 6.35 -11.59 -4.33
CA ILE A 182 5.39 -12.70 -4.20
C ILE A 182 5.54 -13.39 -2.85
N GLN A 183 6.77 -13.70 -2.42
CA GLN A 183 7.02 -14.35 -1.13
C GLN A 183 6.54 -13.48 0.04
N LEU A 184 6.81 -12.18 0.00
CA LEU A 184 6.37 -11.24 1.03
C LEU A 184 4.84 -11.10 1.04
N ALA A 185 4.20 -11.02 -0.12
CA ALA A 185 2.75 -10.98 -0.23
C ALA A 185 2.06 -12.23 0.34
N VAL A 186 2.62 -13.41 0.08
CA VAL A 186 2.13 -14.67 0.67
C VAL A 186 2.34 -14.67 2.19
N ALA A 187 3.47 -14.19 2.68
CA ALA A 187 3.76 -14.11 4.12
C ALA A 187 2.81 -13.13 4.85
N GLU A 188 2.46 -12.00 4.22
CA GLU A 188 1.44 -11.06 4.73
C GLU A 188 0.04 -11.71 4.76
N SER A 189 -0.28 -12.56 3.78
CA SER A 189 -1.59 -13.21 3.65
C SER A 189 -1.76 -14.42 4.59
N GLY A 190 -0.68 -15.14 4.86
CA GLY A 190 -0.66 -16.36 5.68
C GLY A 190 -0.41 -16.12 7.16
N SER A 191 -0.14 -14.89 7.59
CA SER A 191 0.07 -14.59 9.00
C SER A 191 -1.27 -14.59 9.74
N PRO A 192 -1.57 -15.55 10.63
CA PRO A 192 -2.63 -15.35 11.61
C PRO A 192 -2.17 -14.18 12.47
N ARG A 193 -2.83 -13.02 12.31
CA ARG A 193 -2.66 -11.93 13.27
C ARG A 193 -2.90 -12.53 14.65
N ARG A 194 -1.83 -12.56 15.45
CA ARG A 194 -1.84 -13.07 16.83
C ARG A 194 -3.09 -12.54 17.50
N LEU A 195 -3.82 -13.46 18.13
CA LEU A 195 -4.83 -13.21 19.15
C LEU A 195 -4.30 -12.18 20.16
N ALA A 196 -4.48 -10.90 19.86
CA ALA A 196 -4.29 -9.83 20.80
C ALA A 196 -5.54 -9.83 21.69
N GLY A 197 -5.50 -10.62 22.76
CA GLY A 197 -6.57 -10.61 23.76
C GLY A 197 -6.77 -11.89 24.56
N ILE A 198 -5.72 -12.61 24.94
CA ILE A 198 -5.81 -13.46 26.14
C ILE A 198 -4.78 -12.92 27.13
N ALA A 199 -5.21 -11.93 27.90
CA ALA A 199 -4.53 -11.62 29.15
C ALA A 199 -4.61 -12.87 30.05
N PRO A 200 -3.52 -13.33 30.67
CA PRO A 200 -3.64 -14.29 31.74
C PRO A 200 -4.33 -13.57 32.91
N GLN A 201 -5.59 -13.89 33.17
CA GLN A 201 -6.23 -13.52 34.44
C GLN A 201 -5.41 -14.17 35.55
N ALA A 202 -4.66 -13.34 36.27
CA ALA A 202 -4.04 -13.70 37.53
C ALA A 202 -5.16 -14.17 38.47
N ARG A 203 -5.20 -15.47 38.76
CA ARG A 203 -6.02 -16.02 39.84
C ARG A 203 -5.48 -15.47 41.15
N THR A 204 -6.14 -14.44 41.68
CA THR A 204 -6.13 -14.13 43.11
C THR A 204 -6.73 -15.30 43.87
N ALA A 205 -5.87 -16.14 44.44
CA ALA A 205 -6.20 -16.99 45.56
C ALA A 205 -5.44 -16.45 46.78
N ALA A 206 -6.09 -15.56 47.53
CA ALA A 206 -5.72 -15.26 48.90
C ALA A 206 -6.80 -15.85 49.79
N MET A 207 -6.39 -16.87 50.54
CA MET A 207 -7.17 -17.60 51.54
C MET A 207 -7.74 -16.63 52.58
N ARG A 208 -9.00 -16.85 52.95
CA ARG A 208 -9.50 -16.62 54.31
C ARG A 208 -9.73 -17.99 54.94
#